data_AF-A0A0Q9JVT2-F1
#
_entry.id   AF-A0A0Q9JVT2-F1
#
_cell.length_a   1.000
_cell.length_b   1.000
_cell.length_c   1.000
_cell.angle_alpha   90.00
_cell.angle_beta   90.00
_cell.angle_gamma   90.00
#
_symmetry.space_group_name_H-M   'P 1'
#
loop_
_entity.id
_entity.type
_entity.pdbx_description
1 polymer ?
#
loop_
_entity_poly.entity_id
_entity_poly.type
_entity_poly.pdbx_seq_one_letter_code
_entity_poly.pdbx_strand_id
1 'polypeptide(L)'
;MQLTNKFIVKAIHKKTKSRLFQDVKVGDVLDMSMTIQNTTNYGRGSYATTIYIERTSDGQGSHYSQSELNGLINRCFTLELYKEELPNETIQN
;
A
#
# COMPACT_ATOMS: atom_id res chain seq x y z
N MET A 1 6.55 -13.02 9.27
CA MET A 1 5.19 -12.49 9.48
C MET A 1 4.87 -11.56 8.33
N GLN A 2 3.72 -11.74 7.69
CA GLN A 2 3.25 -10.89 6.59
C GLN A 2 2.02 -10.14 7.07
N LEU A 3 2.02 -8.81 6.91
CA LEU A 3 0.89 -7.95 7.21
C LEU A 3 0.37 -7.40 5.88
N THR A 4 -0.92 -7.58 5.62
CA THR A 4 -1.55 -7.13 4.37
C THR A 4 -2.69 -6.20 4.70
N ASN A 5 -2.66 -5.00 4.13
CA ASN A 5 -3.69 -3.98 4.30
C ASN A 5 -4.06 -3.41 2.93
N LYS A 6 -5.35 -3.11 2.73
CA LYS A 6 -5.84 -2.43 1.54
C LYS A 6 -6.06 -0.95 1.84
N PHE A 7 -5.68 -0.09 0.89
CA PHE A 7 -5.85 1.35 1.00
C PHE A 7 -6.54 1.91 -0.24
N ILE A 8 -7.39 2.91 -0.07
CA ILE A 8 -7.98 3.67 -1.17
C ILE A 8 -7.29 5.01 -1.35
N VAL A 9 -7.04 5.39 -2.60
CA VAL A 9 -6.47 6.68 -2.95
C VAL A 9 -7.56 7.74 -2.90
N LYS A 10 -7.50 8.64 -1.92
CA LYS A 10 -8.49 9.71 -1.72
C LYS A 10 -8.13 10.99 -2.44
N ALA A 11 -6.84 11.30 -2.52
CA ALA A 11 -6.34 12.50 -3.19
C ALA A 11 -4.93 12.28 -3.76
N ILE A 12 -4.63 13.01 -4.84
CA ILE A 12 -3.31 13.06 -5.48
C ILE A 12 -2.82 14.51 -5.43
N HIS A 13 -1.84 14.78 -4.57
CA HIS A 13 -1.29 16.13 -4.38
C HIS A 13 -0.23 16.45 -5.43
N LYS A 14 0.53 15.44 -5.86
CA LYS A 14 1.65 15.62 -6.78
C LYS A 14 1.88 14.37 -7.61
N LYS A 15 2.05 14.55 -8.92
CA LYS A 15 2.44 13.45 -9.83
C LYS A 15 3.84 12.93 -9.51
N THR A 16 4.02 11.63 -9.69
CA THR A 16 5.30 10.93 -9.50
C THR A 16 5.67 10.15 -10.76
N LYS A 17 6.98 9.94 -10.96
CA LYS A 17 7.52 9.07 -12.02
C LYS A 17 7.71 7.63 -11.54
N SER A 18 7.31 7.32 -10.29
CA SER A 18 7.35 5.96 -9.78
C SER A 18 6.39 5.08 -10.58
N ARG A 19 6.87 3.98 -11.14
CA ARG A 19 6.18 3.17 -12.15
C ARG A 19 4.77 2.75 -11.73
N LEU A 20 4.62 2.23 -10.51
CA LEU A 20 3.31 1.83 -9.98
C LEU A 20 2.36 3.03 -9.82
N PHE A 21 2.89 4.16 -9.37
CA PHE A 21 2.11 5.31 -8.89
C PHE A 21 1.89 6.39 -9.96
N GLN A 22 2.53 6.29 -11.12
CA GLN A 22 2.42 7.29 -12.19
C GLN A 22 1.01 7.33 -12.80
N ASP A 23 0.35 6.17 -12.86
CA ASP A 23 -0.95 5.97 -13.49
C ASP A 23 -2.09 5.85 -12.48
N VAL A 24 -1.79 5.97 -11.18
CA VAL A 24 -2.77 5.86 -10.09
C VAL A 24 -3.79 6.99 -10.18
N LYS A 25 -5.06 6.64 -9.97
CA LYS A 25 -6.20 7.55 -9.97
C LYS A 25 -6.85 7.61 -8.58
N VAL A 26 -7.57 8.70 -8.32
CA VAL A 26 -8.43 8.79 -7.14
C VAL A 26 -9.51 7.72 -7.24
N GLY A 27 -9.72 6.97 -6.16
CA GLY A 27 -10.60 5.81 -6.09
C GLY A 27 -9.91 4.47 -6.36
N ASP A 28 -8.67 4.45 -6.88
CA ASP A 28 -7.92 3.20 -6.98
C ASP A 28 -7.67 2.60 -5.59
N VAL A 29 -7.75 1.27 -5.51
CA VAL A 29 -7.41 0.51 -4.31
C VAL A 29 -6.03 -0.11 -4.50
N LEU A 30 -5.20 0.07 -3.48
CA LEU A 30 -3.83 -0.43 -3.39
C LEU A 30 -3.79 -1.51 -2.32
N ASP A 31 -3.40 -2.71 -2.70
CA ASP A 31 -3.12 -3.81 -1.78
C ASP A 31 -1.64 -3.74 -1.36
N MET A 32 -1.40 -3.58 -0.07
CA MET A 32 -0.07 -3.40 0.50
C MET A 32 0.28 -4.59 1.39
N SER A 33 1.22 -5.40 0.93
CA SER A 33 1.76 -6.55 1.65
C SER A 33 3.16 -6.26 2.18
N MET A 34 3.29 -6.16 3.49
CA MET A 34 4.55 -5.93 4.18
C MET A 34 5.14 -7.25 4.68
N THR A 35 6.37 -7.54 4.29
CA THR A 35 7.15 -8.67 4.80
C THR A 35 8.24 -8.15 5.72
N ILE A 36 8.18 -8.56 6.99
CA ILE A 36 9.23 -8.27 7.97
C ILE A 36 10.23 -9.44 7.94
N GLN A 37 11.46 -9.16 7.53
CA GLN A 37 12.56 -10.14 7.56
C GLN A 37 13.59 -9.74 8.61
N ASN A 38 13.97 -10.70 9.46
CA ASN A 38 15.12 -10.57 10.33
C ASN A 38 16.39 -10.66 9.49
N THR A 39 17.14 -9.57 9.37
CA THR A 39 18.49 -9.62 8.82
C THR A 39 19.46 -9.78 9.99
N THR A 40 19.66 -11.03 10.40
CA THR A 40 20.74 -11.40 11.34
C THR A 40 22.04 -11.56 10.57
N ASN A 41 22.72 -10.46 10.30
CA ASN A 41 24.13 -10.47 9.93
C ASN A 41 24.90 -9.70 11.00
N TYR A 42 25.70 -10.42 11.80
CA TYR A 42 26.69 -9.89 12.74
C TYR A 42 26.17 -9.09 13.96
N GLY A 43 25.44 -9.75 14.86
CA GLY A 43 25.39 -9.37 16.30
C GLY A 43 24.51 -8.17 16.69
N ARG A 44 23.94 -7.43 15.73
CA ARG A 44 22.87 -6.44 15.96
C ARG A 44 21.75 -6.73 14.98
N GLY A 45 20.64 -7.28 15.47
CA GLY A 45 19.48 -7.60 14.63
C GLY A 45 18.94 -6.35 13.95
N SER A 46 19.02 -6.30 12.62
CA SER A 46 18.38 -5.26 11.81
C SER A 46 17.16 -5.88 11.14
N TYR A 47 16.03 -5.19 11.16
CA TYR A 47 14.81 -5.63 10.47
C TYR A 47 14.79 -4.98 9.08
N ALA A 48 14.80 -5.79 8.04
CA ALA A 48 14.52 -5.29 6.69
C ALA A 48 13.03 -5.45 6.42
N THR A 49 12.35 -4.33 6.21
CA THR A 49 10.93 -4.29 5.86
C THR A 49 10.80 -4.04 4.37
N THR A 50 10.39 -5.07 3.63
CA THR A 50 10.03 -4.94 2.21
C THR A 50 8.53 -4.86 2.10
N ILE A 51 8.05 -3.87 1.35
CA ILE A 51 6.62 -3.68 1.10
C ILE A 51 6.37 -3.94 -0.38
N TYR A 52 5.57 -4.95 -0.66
CA TYR A 52 4.96 -5.16 -1.97
C TYR A 52 3.65 -4.37 -2.02
N ILE A 53 3.43 -3.65 -3.12
CA ILE A 53 2.17 -2.93 -3.35
C ILE A 53 1.68 -3.29 -4.72
N GLU A 54 0.40 -3.56 -4.82
CA GLU A 54 -0.30 -3.86 -6.05
C GLU A 54 -1.53 -2.97 -6.19
N ARG A 55 -1.77 -2.47 -7.39
CA ARG A 55 -3.01 -1.79 -7.71
C ARG A 55 -4.05 -2.81 -8.16
N THR A 56 -5.18 -2.87 -7.47
CA THR A 56 -6.20 -3.89 -7.73
C THR A 56 -6.92 -3.69 -9.07
N SER A 57 -6.91 -2.47 -9.63
CA SER A 57 -7.62 -2.16 -10.88
C SER A 57 -6.93 -2.72 -12.13
N ASP A 58 -5.62 -2.95 -12.10
CA ASP A 58 -4.88 -3.46 -13.26
C ASP A 58 -3.78 -4.49 -12.93
N GLY A 59 -3.62 -4.86 -11.66
CA GLY A 59 -2.65 -5.85 -11.20
C GLY A 59 -1.19 -5.39 -11.29
N GLN A 60 -0.92 -4.12 -11.56
CA GLN A 60 0.46 -3.63 -11.52
C GLN A 60 0.98 -3.62 -10.10
N GLY A 61 2.15 -4.22 -9.88
CA GLY A 61 2.78 -4.31 -8.57
C GLY A 61 4.25 -3.92 -8.57
N SER A 62 4.75 -3.48 -7.43
CA SER A 62 6.17 -3.15 -7.22
C SER A 62 6.58 -3.28 -5.76
N HIS A 63 7.86 -3.53 -5.53
CA HIS A 63 8.46 -3.55 -4.20
C HIS A 63 9.08 -2.21 -3.84
N TYR A 64 8.98 -1.82 -2.57
CA TYR A 64 9.59 -0.63 -2.00
C TYR A 64 10.11 -0.95 -0.59
N SER A 65 11.15 -0.23 -0.15
CA SER A 65 11.43 -0.13 1.28
C SER A 65 10.35 0.69 1.99
N GLN A 66 10.19 0.48 3.29
CA GLN A 66 9.26 1.27 4.11
C GLN A 66 9.53 2.78 4.02
N SER A 67 10.80 3.19 4.01
CA SER A 67 11.20 4.60 3.95
C SER A 67 10.88 5.24 2.59
N GLU A 68 11.17 4.56 1.48
CA GLU A 68 10.86 5.05 0.14
C GLU A 68 9.35 5.21 -0.04
N LEU A 69 8.59 4.20 0.40
CA LEU A 69 7.16 4.24 0.28
C LEU A 69 6.53 5.35 1.11
N ASN A 70 6.93 5.49 2.38
CA ASN A 70 6.44 6.56 3.24
C ASN A 70 6.76 7.93 2.66
N GLY A 71 7.97 8.13 2.15
CA GLY A 71 8.36 9.39 1.50
C GLY A 71 7.54 9.66 0.23
N LEU A 72 7.23 8.63 -0.55
CA LEU A 72 6.42 8.74 -1.75
C LEU A 72 4.97 9.06 -1.43
N ILE A 73 4.33 8.30 -0.55
CA ILE A 73 2.93 8.48 -0.16
C ILE A 73 2.73 9.86 0.44
N ASN A 74 3.48 10.21 1.49
CA ASN A 74 3.28 11.47 2.22
C ASN A 74 3.44 12.71 1.32
N ARG A 75 4.26 12.62 0.28
CA ARG A 75 4.50 13.73 -0.66
C ARG A 75 3.46 13.82 -1.77
N CYS A 76 2.90 12.69 -2.21
CA CYS A 76 2.16 12.61 -3.46
C CYS A 76 0.68 12.25 -3.29
N PHE A 77 0.30 11.57 -2.20
CA PHE A 77 -1.00 10.91 -2.08
C PHE A 77 -1.60 11.04 -0.67
N THR A 78 -2.93 11.05 -0.59
CA THR A 78 -3.66 10.74 0.64
C THR A 78 -4.28 9.36 0.49
N LEU A 79 -3.89 8.44 1.37
CA LEU A 79 -4.43 7.09 1.43
C LEU A 79 -5.28 6.91 2.69
N GLU A 80 -6.39 6.21 2.56
CA GLU A 80 -7.23 5.79 3.68
C GLU A 80 -7.34 4.26 3.71
N LEU A 81 -7.48 3.68 4.90
CA LEU A 81 -7.70 2.24 5.03
C LEU A 81 -9.01 1.88 4.32
N TYR A 82 -8.94 0.93 3.39
CA TYR A 82 -10.11 0.46 2.67
C TYR A 82 -10.99 -0.33 3.63
N LYS A 83 -12.18 0.21 3.93
CA LYS A 83 -13.23 -0.50 4.64
C LYS A 83 -14.20 -0.98 3.58
N GLU A 84 -14.27 -2.29 3.39
CA GLU A 84 -15.33 -2.90 2.61
C GLU A 84 -16.62 -2.71 3.41
N GLU A 85 -17.46 -1.76 3.00
CA GLU A 85 -18.81 -1.68 3.54
C GLU A 85 -19.53 -2.95 3.09
N LEU A 86 -19.71 -3.89 4.02
CA LEU A 86 -20.60 -5.02 3.80
C LEU A 86 -21.95 -4.43 3.37
N PRO A 87 -22.54 -4.90 2.25
CA PRO A 87 -23.86 -4.44 1.87
C PRO A 87 -24.79 -4.68 3.05
N ASN A 88 -25.48 -3.63 3.50
CA ASN A 88 -26.56 -3.77 4.46
C ASN A 88 -27.52 -4.79 3.86
N GLU A 89 -27.49 -6.02 4.38
CA GLU A 89 -28.58 -6.97 4.19
C GLU A 89 -29.82 -6.23 4.68
N THR A 90 -30.65 -5.83 3.72
CA THR A 90 -31.96 -5.28 4.02
C THR A 90 -32.72 -6.47 4.58
N ILE A 91 -32.74 -6.60 5.91
CA ILE A 91 -33.62 -7.56 6.59
C ILE A 91 -35.05 -7.07 6.32
N GLN A 92 -35.61 -7.53 5.20
CA GLN A 92 -37.05 -7.62 5.01
C GLN A 92 -37.44 -9.04 5.40
N ASN A 93 -38.04 -9.16 6.58
CA ASN A 93 -39.20 -10.01 6.85
C ASN A 93 -39.75 -9.71 8.24
#